data_AF-A0A1M4VZS7-F1
#
_entry.id   AF-A0A1M4VZS7-F1
#
_cell.length_a   1.000
_cell.length_b   1.000
_cell.length_c   1.000
_cell.angle_alpha   90.00
_cell.angle_beta   90.00
_cell.angle_gamma   90.00
#
_symmetry.space_group_name_H-M   'P 1'
#
loop_
_entity.id
_entity.type
_entity.pdbx_description
1 polymer ?
#
loop_
_entity_poly.entity_id
_entity_poly.type
_entity_poly.pdbx_seq_one_letter_code
_entity_poly.pdbx_strand_id
1 'polypeptide(L)' 'MASPRSIAGALLALARADERIRTVAAETAVDNFPSQRVLEKNVFVRIGGRIDPEDGAVSCWQAAAS' A
#
# COMPACT_ATOMS: atom_id res chain seq x y z
N MET A 1 1.25 -18.83 16.96
CA MET A 1 1.48 -18.83 15.51
C MET A 1 1.53 -17.39 15.04
N ALA A 2 2.67 -16.90 14.54
CA ALA A 2 2.72 -15.58 13.91
C ALA A 2 1.86 -15.64 12.63
N SER A 3 0.85 -14.77 12.52
CA SER A 3 0.06 -14.65 11.29
C SER A 3 1.00 -14.34 10.11
N PRO A 4 0.87 -14.99 8.94
CA PRO A 4 1.78 -14.73 7.83
C PRO A 4 1.70 -13.26 7.42
N ARG A 5 2.84 -12.58 7.44
CA ARG A 5 2.96 -11.18 7.05
C ARG A 5 2.69 -11.07 5.55
N SER A 6 1.74 -10.23 5.14
CA SER A 6 1.55 -9.90 3.71
C SER A 6 2.83 -9.30 3.13
N ILE A 7 3.07 -9.46 1.82
CA ILE A 7 4.23 -8.87 1.16
C ILE A 7 4.28 -7.34 1.32
N ALA A 8 3.12 -6.66 1.30
CA ALA A 8 3.03 -5.22 1.55
C ALA A 8 3.58 -4.84 2.94
N GLY A 9 3.20 -5.60 3.97
CA GLY A 9 3.70 -5.41 5.33
C GLY A 9 5.19 -5.75 5.51
N ALA A 10 5.71 -6.71 4.75
CA ALA A 10 7.14 -7.01 4.74
C ALA A 10 7.95 -5.89 4.05
N LEU A 11 7.47 -5.40 2.91
CA LEU A 11 8.08 -4.27 2.19
C LEU A 11 8.03 -2.98 3.00
N LEU A 12 6.93 -2.69 3.70
CA LEU A 12 6.84 -1.52 4.56
C LEU A 12 7.81 -1.60 5.75
N ALA A 13 8.02 -2.78 6.31
CA ALA A 13 9.01 -2.97 7.37
C ALA A 13 10.45 -2.73 6.86
N LEU A 14 10.76 -3.19 5.64
CA LEU A 14 12.04 -2.90 4.99
C LEU A 14 12.20 -1.41 4.70
N ALA A 15 11.15 -0.74 4.21
CA ALA A 15 11.17 0.69 3.96
C ALA A 15 11.45 1.50 5.23
N ARG A 16 10.86 1.09 6.37
CA ARG A 16 11.08 1.73 7.67
C ARG A 16 12.49 1.53 8.23
N ALA A 17 13.23 0.55 7.74
CA ALA A 17 14.60 0.33 8.15
C ALA A 17 15.61 1.25 7.41
N ASP A 18 15.17 1.95 6.36
CA ASP A 18 15.99 2.88 5.59
C ASP A 18 15.49 4.32 5.79
N GLU A 19 16.23 5.11 6.58
CA GLU A 19 15.88 6.50 6.92
C GLU A 19 15.76 7.43 5.70
N ARG A 20 16.25 7.01 4.53
CA ARG A 20 16.12 7.77 3.27
C ARG A 20 14.72 7.64 2.67
N ILE A 21 13.99 6.58 3.00
CA ILE A 21 12.64 6.33 2.50
C ILE A 21 11.65 7.03 3.44
N ARG A 22 10.88 7.98 2.90
CA ARG A 22 9.89 8.75 3.68
C ARG A 22 8.48 8.21 3.53
N THR A 23 8.15 7.69 2.35
CA THR A 23 6.80 7.29 1.99
C THR A 23 6.84 6.11 1.06
N VAL A 24 5.93 5.15 1.27
CA VAL A 24 5.66 4.06 0.35
C VAL A 24 4.31 4.32 -0.29
N ALA A 25 4.27 4.36 -1.62
CA ALA A 25 3.04 4.48 -2.39
C ALA A 25 2.61 3.10 -2.91
N ALA A 26 1.31 2.89 -3.03
CA ALA A 26 0.73 1.69 -3.61
C ALA A 26 -0.57 2.03 -4.33
N GLU A 27 -0.97 1.16 -5.26
CA GLU A 27 -2.17 1.35 -6.08
C GLU A 27 -2.95 0.06 -6.18
N THR A 28 -4.26 0.20 -6.28
CA THR A 28 -5.18 -0.92 -6.45
C THR A 28 -6.29 -0.50 -7.39
N ALA A 29 -6.76 -1.39 -8.26
CA ALA A 29 -8.06 -1.19 -8.91
C ALA A 29 -9.16 -0.87 -7.87
N VAL A 30 -10.12 -0.02 -8.25
CA VAL A 30 -11.19 0.45 -7.35
C VAL A 30 -12.05 -0.69 -6.77
N ASP A 31 -12.12 -1.82 -7.48
CA ASP A 31 -12.89 -3.02 -7.12
C ASP A 31 -12.03 -4.15 -6.53
N ASN A 32 -10.71 -3.97 -6.43
CA ASN A 32 -9.81 -4.94 -5.78
C ASN A 32 -9.84 -4.82 -4.26
N PHE A 33 -11.01 -5.03 -3.66
CA PHE A 33 -11.23 -4.95 -2.22
C PHE A 33 -10.26 -5.82 -1.39
N PRO A 34 -9.87 -7.04 -1.80
CA PRO A 34 -8.91 -7.83 -1.04
C PRO A 34 -7.57 -7.11 -0.84
N SER A 35 -6.99 -6.54 -1.90
CA SER A 35 -5.75 -5.77 -1.82
C SER A 35 -5.92 -4.49 -0.99
N GLN A 36 -7.07 -3.81 -1.12
CA GLN A 36 -7.37 -2.63 -0.31
C GLN A 36 -7.38 -2.96 1.19
N ARG A 37 -7.99 -4.09 1.60
CA ARG A 37 -7.95 -4.55 3.00
C ARG A 37 -6.55 -4.88 3.49
N VAL A 38 -5.67 -5.40 2.61
CA VAL A 38 -4.26 -5.63 2.96
C VAL A 38 -3.56 -4.30 3.20
N LEU A 39 -3.77 -3.29 2.35
CA LEU A 39 -3.18 -1.96 2.51
C LEU A 39 -3.66 -1.27 3.80
N GLU A 40 -4.97 -1.29 4.07
CA GLU A 40 -5.56 -0.75 5.31
C GLU A 40 -4.96 -1.41 6.57
N LYS A 41 -4.82 -2.74 6.57
CA LYS A 41 -4.18 -3.48 7.68
C LYS A 41 -2.70 -3.12 7.88
N ASN A 42 -2.04 -2.62 6.84
CA ASN A 42 -0.64 -2.20 6.87
C ASN A 42 -0.49 -0.67 6.91
N VAL A 43 -1.47 0.03 7.50
CA VAL A 43 -1.46 1.49 7.75
C VAL A 43 -1.27 2.37 6.52
N PHE A 44 -1.56 1.85 5.33
CA PHE A 44 -1.71 2.69 4.16
C PHE A 44 -3.04 3.44 4.25
N VAL A 45 -3.00 4.73 3.93
CA VAL A 45 -4.18 5.59 3.82
C VAL A 45 -4.46 5.86 2.34
N ARG A 46 -5.73 5.88 1.97
CA ARG A 46 -6.15 6.28 0.62
C ARG A 46 -5.99 7.79 0.48
N ILE A 47 -5.24 8.23 -0.51
CA ILE A 47 -4.97 9.65 -0.78
C ILE A 47 -5.73 10.18 -2.00
N GLY A 48 -6.49 9.32 -2.69
CA GLY A 48 -7.28 9.68 -3.85
C GLY A 48 -7.37 8.52 -4.83
N GLY A 49 -7.52 8.86 -6.11
CA GLY A 49 -7.47 7.92 -7.21
C GLY A 49 -7.10 8.61 -8.51
N ARG A 50 -6.75 7.81 -9.52
CA ARG A 50 -6.48 8.29 -10.88
C ARG A 50 -7.04 7.32 -11.91
N ILE A 51 -7.07 7.76 -13.15
CA ILE A 51 -7.25 6.87 -14.29
C ILE A 51 -5.88 6.44 -14.77
N ASP A 52 -5.64 5.16 -14.69
CA ASP A 52 -4.49 4.48 -15.26
C ASP A 52 -4.84 3.98 -16.67
N PRO A 53 -3.97 4.14 -17.68
CA PRO A 53 -4.25 3.68 -19.04
C PRO A 53 -4.42 2.17 -19.18
N GLU A 54 -3.80 1.38 -18.30
CA GLU A 54 -3.81 -0.08 -18.35
C GLU A 54 -4.88 -0.65 -17.40
N ASP A 55 -4.92 -0.14 -16.17
CA ASP A 55 -5.78 -0.65 -15.10
C ASP A 55 -7.13 0.08 -14.97
N GLY A 56 -7.33 1.17 -15.71
CA GLY A 56 -8.52 2.00 -15.59
C GLY A 56 -8.55 2.76 -14.26
N ALA A 57 -9.69 2.79 -13.57
CA ALA A 57 -9.80 3.52 -12.31
C ALA A 57 -9.02 2.83 -11.18
N VAL A 58 -8.02 3.51 -10.62
CA VAL A 58 -7.22 3.03 -9.49
C VAL A 58 -7.36 3.93 -8.28
N SER A 59 -7.33 3.33 -7.09
CA SER A 59 -7.18 4.03 -5.82
C SER A 59 -5.69 4.15 -5.50
N CYS A 60 -5.26 5.36 -5.13
CA CYS A 60 -3.88 5.65 -4.73
C CYS A 60 -3.76 5.65 -3.20
N TRP A 61 -2.72 5.01 -2.69
CA TRP A 61 -2.48 4.77 -1.28
C TRP A 61 -1.08 5.20 -0.87
N GLN A 62 -0.92 5.63 0.38
CA GLN A 62 0.39 5.96 0.95
C GLN A 62 0.52 5.49 2.40
N ALA A 63 1.73 5.08 2.78
CA ALA A 63 2.12 4.87 4.17
C ALA A 63 3.42 5.63 4.46
N ALA A 64 3.50 6.22 5.65
CA ALA A 64 4.75 6.77 6.15
C ALA A 64 5.75 5.65 6.47
N ALA A 65 6.99 5.86 6.06
CA ALA A 65 8.12 4.98 6.36
C ALA A 65 8.93 5.46 7.58
N SER A 66 8.49 6.53 8.25
CA SER A 66 9.07 7.10 9.48
C SER A 66 8.08 7.04 10.64
#